data_AF-A0A925BL25-F1
#
_entry.id   AF-A0A925BL25-F1
#
_cell.length_a   1.000
_cell.length_b   1.000
_cell.length_c   1.000
_cell.angle_alpha   90.00
_cell.angle_beta   90.00
_cell.angle_gamma   90.00
#
_symmetry.space_group_name_H-M   'P 1'
#
loop_
_entity.id
_entity.type
_entity.pdbx_description
1 polymer ?
#
loop_
_entity_poly.entity_id
_entity_poly.type
_entity_poly.pdbx_seq_one_letter_code
_entity_poly.pdbx_strand_id
1 'polypeptide(L)' 'STIKLKQAALHYTTDGDAINKRTWKTTVATIDGSTITAESAPAEATVWFLTVTDERDAVISSRIIIPR' A
#
# COMPACT_ATOMS: atom_id res chain seq x y z
N SER A 1 7.16 9.20 -23.29
CA SER A 1 7.57 7.87 -22.81
C SER A 1 6.66 7.48 -21.67
N THR A 2 6.05 6.30 -21.71
CA THR A 2 5.19 5.78 -20.63
C THR A 2 6.05 4.94 -19.71
N ILE A 3 6.21 5.36 -18.44
CA ILE A 3 7.00 4.64 -17.45
C ILE A 3 6.16 3.48 -16.90
N LYS A 4 6.72 2.27 -16.87
CA LYS A 4 6.02 1.08 -16.37
C LYS A 4 6.09 0.99 -14.85
N LEU A 5 4.98 0.54 -14.25
CA LEU A 5 4.95 0.14 -12.84
C LEU A 5 5.53 -1.28 -12.71
N LYS A 6 6.34 -1.51 -11.67
CA LYS A 6 6.98 -2.81 -11.43
C LYS A 6 6.52 -3.53 -10.17
N GLN A 7 6.09 -2.80 -9.15
CA GLN A 7 5.64 -3.37 -7.89
C GLN A 7 4.63 -2.45 -7.23
N ALA A 8 3.65 -3.04 -6.54
CA ALA A 8 2.77 -2.35 -5.63
C ALA A 8 2.60 -3.19 -4.37
N ALA A 9 2.38 -2.53 -3.24
CA ALA A 9 2.19 -3.21 -1.96
C ALA A 9 1.26 -2.41 -1.05
N LEU A 10 0.42 -3.13 -0.31
CA LEU A 10 -0.37 -2.58 0.78
C LEU A 10 0.41 -2.74 2.08
N HIS A 11 0.52 -1.67 2.83
CA HIS A 11 1.12 -1.65 4.16
C HIS A 11 0.05 -1.31 5.17
N TYR A 12 -0.04 -2.08 6.25
CA TYR A 12 -1.01 -1.85 7.31
C TYR A 12 -0.44 -2.22 8.68
N THR A 13 -1.09 -1.73 9.71
CA THR A 13 -0.79 -2.08 11.10
C THR A 13 -2.09 -2.24 11.88
N THR A 14 -2.06 -3.13 12.86
CA THR A 14 -3.16 -3.37 13.81
C THR A 14 -2.88 -2.73 15.17
N ASP A 15 -1.71 -2.10 15.32
CA ASP A 15 -1.24 -1.58 16.60
C ASP A 15 -1.87 -0.22 16.89
N GLY A 16 -2.13 0.03 18.18
CA GLY A 16 -2.60 1.32 18.70
C GLY A 16 -1.48 2.27 19.11
N ASP A 17 -0.22 1.82 19.13
CA ASP A 17 0.92 2.58 19.64
C ASP A 17 1.27 3.82 18.81
N ALA A 18 2.26 4.60 19.28
CA ALA A 18 2.86 5.67 18.49
C ALA A 18 3.35 5.13 17.13
N ILE A 19 3.11 5.86 16.04
CA ILE A 19 3.31 5.38 14.67
C ILE A 19 4.73 4.83 14.39
N ASN A 20 5.74 5.41 15.05
CA ASN A 20 7.15 5.03 14.93
C ASN A 20 7.53 3.75 15.71
N LYS A 21 6.61 3.19 16.49
CA LYS A 21 6.78 1.94 17.24
C LYS A 21 5.93 0.79 16.69
N ARG A 22 5.10 1.05 15.68
CA ARG A 22 4.16 0.06 15.16
C ARG A 22 4.86 -0.98 14.31
N THR A 23 4.35 -2.20 14.41
CA THR A 23 4.70 -3.30 13.52
C THR A 23 3.89 -3.16 12.24
N TRP A 24 4.59 -2.93 11.13
CA TRP A 24 4.00 -2.85 9.80
C TRP A 24 3.98 -4.22 9.16
N LYS A 25 2.81 -4.61 8.64
CA LYS A 25 2.61 -5.78 7.79
C LYS A 25 2.50 -5.31 6.35
N THR A 26 3.06 -6.08 5.42
CA THR A 26 3.08 -5.76 3.99
C THR A 26 2.51 -6.93 3.20
N THR A 27 1.58 -6.64 2.30
CA THR A 27 1.05 -7.61 1.33
C THR A 27 1.28 -7.10 -0.08
N VAL A 28 1.62 -8.01 -0.99
CA VAL A 28 1.86 -7.67 -2.40
C VAL A 28 0.52 -7.33 -3.05
N ALA A 29 0.50 -6.29 -3.87
CA ALA A 29 -0.63 -5.92 -4.71
C ALA A 29 -0.36 -6.31 -6.17
N THR A 30 -1.42 -6.67 -6.88
CA THR A 30 -1.38 -6.98 -8.31
C THR A 30 -1.53 -5.69 -9.11
N ILE A 31 -0.73 -5.55 -10.17
CA ILE A 31 -0.81 -4.45 -11.13
C ILE A 31 -1.38 -4.99 -12.44
N ASP A 32 -2.48 -4.41 -12.91
CA ASP A 32 -3.08 -4.67 -14.22
C ASP A 32 -3.30 -3.36 -14.96
N GLY A 33 -2.36 -3.02 -15.85
CA GLY A 33 -2.34 -1.73 -16.54
C GLY A 33 -2.26 -0.55 -15.57
N SER A 34 -3.35 0.21 -15.47
CA SER A 34 -3.50 1.34 -14.54
C SER A 34 -4.29 1.01 -13.28
N THR A 35 -4.65 -0.25 -13.08
CA THR A 35 -5.41 -0.73 -11.91
C THR A 35 -4.49 -1.46 -10.96
N ILE A 36 -4.59 -1.16 -9.67
CA ILE A 36 -3.88 -1.88 -8.61
C ILE A 36 -4.91 -2.51 -7.69
N THR A 37 -4.77 -3.81 -7.48
CA THR A 37 -5.65 -4.61 -6.62
C THR A 37 -4.84 -5.23 -5.50
N ALA A 38 -5.29 -5.07 -4.26
CA ALA A 38 -4.70 -5.71 -3.09
C ALA A 38 -5.81 -6.37 -2.26
N GLU A 39 -5.46 -7.41 -1.51
CA GLU A 39 -6.35 -7.87 -0.45
C GLU A 39 -6.59 -6.74 0.55
N SER A 40 -7.85 -6.55 0.96
CA SER A 40 -8.16 -5.56 1.99
C SER A 40 -7.39 -5.87 3.26
N ALA A 41 -6.89 -4.83 3.93
CA ALA A 41 -6.43 -4.97 5.31
C ALA A 41 -7.55 -5.55 6.18
N PRO A 42 -7.19 -6.29 7.24
CA PRO A 42 -8.18 -6.87 8.14
C PRO A 42 -8.96 -5.77 8.87
N ALA A 43 -10.13 -6.11 9.41
CA ALA A 43 -11.05 -5.14 10.00
C ALA A 43 -10.45 -4.38 11.20
N GLU A 44 -9.50 -5.00 11.91
CA GLU A 44 -8.77 -4.42 13.03
C GLU A 44 -7.59 -3.53 12.62
N ALA A 45 -7.32 -3.35 11.32
CA ALA A 45 -6.26 -2.45 10.87
C ALA A 45 -6.59 -1.00 11.28
N THR A 46 -5.65 -0.35 11.97
CA THR A 46 -5.82 1.02 12.47
C THR A 46 -5.37 2.06 11.44
N VAL A 47 -4.37 1.70 10.62
CA VAL A 47 -3.83 2.53 9.54
C VAL A 47 -3.37 1.62 8.40
N TRP A 48 -3.55 2.10 7.17
CA TRP A 48 -3.05 1.50 5.95
C TRP A 48 -2.74 2.53 4.87
N PHE A 49 -1.79 2.17 4.00
CA PHE A 49 -1.42 2.93 2.81
C PHE A 49 -0.87 1.99 1.72
N LEU A 50 -0.93 2.44 0.47
CA LEU A 50 -0.40 1.71 -0.67
C LEU A 50 0.92 2.36 -1.14
N THR A 51 1.89 1.55 -1.54
CA THR A 51 3.06 1.99 -2.30
C THR A 51 3.01 1.48 -3.72
N VAL A 52 3.58 2.27 -4.63
CA VAL A 52 3.79 1.89 -6.03
C VAL A 52 5.23 2.25 -6.40
N THR A 53 5.91 1.29 -7.00
CA THR A 53 7.29 1.43 -7.49
C THR A 53 7.29 1.30 -9.00
N ASP A 54 7.99 2.22 -9.68
CA ASP A 54 8.18 2.17 -11.13
C ASP A 54 9.50 1.50 -11.54
N GLU A 55 9.71 1.31 -12.85
CA GLU A 55 10.91 0.67 -13.39
C GLU A 55 12.23 1.43 -13.13
N ARG A 56 12.15 2.68 -12.63
CA ARG A 56 13.30 3.51 -12.26
C ARG A 56 13.62 3.42 -10.76
N ASP A 57 12.94 2.55 -10.03
CA ASP A 57 13.00 2.44 -8.57
C ASP A 57 12.42 3.64 -7.81
N ALA A 58 11.66 4.52 -8.48
CA ALA A 58 10.96 5.59 -7.80
C ALA A 58 9.74 5.03 -7.05
N VAL A 59 9.58 5.42 -5.79
CA VAL A 59 8.48 4.97 -4.91
C VAL A 59 7.56 6.15 -4.61
N ILE A 60 6.26 5.94 -4.79
CA ILE A 60 5.21 6.85 -4.30
C ILE A 60 4.30 6.11 -3.34
N SER A 61 3.64 6.86 -2.46
CA SER A 61 2.65 6.32 -1.53
C SER A 61 1.34 7.11 -1.57
N SER A 62 0.25 6.43 -1.26
CA SER A 62 -1.07 7.05 -1.12
C SER A 62 -1.81 6.47 0.08
N ARG A 63 -2.53 7.33 0.80
CA ARG A 63 -3.46 6.90 1.84
C ARG A 63 -4.70 6.29 1.20
N ILE A 64 -5.19 5.21 1.79
CA ILE A 64 -6.46 4.62 1.38
C ILE A 64 -7.61 5.38 2.07
N ILE A 65 -8.57 5.82 1.27
CA ILE A 65 -9.81 6.43 1.74
C ILE A 65 -10.94 5.49 1.33
N ILE A 66 -11.64 4.91 2.30
CA ILE A 66 -12.89 4.19 2.05
C ILE A 66 -14.03 5.20 2.20
N PRO A 67 -14.77 5.52 1.12
CA PRO A 67 -15.97 6.35 1.24
C PRO A 67 -17.01 5.62 2.09
N ARG A 68 -17.69 6.39 2.96
CA ARG A 68 -18.85 5.90 3.72
C ARG A 68 -20.09 5.82 2.85
#